data_AF-A0A9E2L5I6-F1
#
_entry.id   AF-A0A9E2L5I6-F1
#
_cell.length_a   1.000
_cell.length_b   1.000
_cell.length_c   1.000
_cell.angle_alpha   90.00
_cell.angle_beta   90.00
_cell.angle_gamma   90.00
#
_symmetry.space_group_name_H-M   'P 1'
#
loop_
_entity.id
_entity.type
_entity.pdbx_description
1 polymer ?
#
loop_
_entity_poly.entity_id
_entity_poly.type
_entity_poly.pdbx_seq_one_letter_code
_entity_poly.pdbx_strand_id
1 'polypeptide(L)'
;MKNEVLFNPFYIAIPIVLGLSVIGYLFWKEFDPSLFETLRPTARMWTGILLAVFFMLCQNFALTQRFKVLVGHKLSWKQAFRVNMLCEFTSAATPSAVGGSSLIAVYLHQEGLSGGEGTSIMIANLFLDELFLSLACILVLLLVPTGILFPVSVPLDAGFQ
;
A
#
# COMPACT_ATOMS: atom_id res chain seq x y z
N MET A 1 2.97 -38.44 -11.00
CA MET A 1 3.56 -37.21 -10.45
C MET A 1 4.05 -36.37 -11.61
N LYS A 2 3.26 -35.36 -12.00
CA LYS A 2 3.52 -34.52 -13.18
C LYS A 2 4.32 -33.32 -12.70
N ASN A 3 5.61 -33.28 -13.02
CA ASN A 3 6.48 -32.14 -12.73
C ASN A 3 6.16 -31.02 -13.73
N GLU A 4 5.10 -30.27 -13.46
CA GLU A 4 4.78 -29.02 -14.16
C GLU A 4 5.76 -27.96 -13.62
N VAL A 5 6.88 -27.75 -14.32
CA VAL A 5 7.78 -26.63 -14.05
C VAL A 5 7.08 -25.36 -14.54
N LEU A 6 6.17 -24.83 -13.71
CA LEU A 6 5.21 -23.79 -14.07
C LEU A 6 5.81 -22.37 -14.19
N PHE A 7 7.12 -22.21 -13.99
CA PHE A 7 7.77 -20.90 -13.98
C PHE A 7 9.08 -20.92 -14.77
N ASN A 8 9.08 -20.26 -15.94
CA ASN A 8 10.30 -20.00 -16.67
C ASN A 8 11.05 -18.82 -15.98
N PRO A 9 12.25 -19.04 -15.43
CA PRO A 9 13.03 -18.01 -14.73
C PRO A 9 13.27 -16.77 -15.58
N PHE A 10 13.30 -16.93 -16.90
CA PHE A 10 13.52 -15.85 -17.85
C PHE A 10 12.37 -14.81 -17.85
N TYR A 11 11.11 -15.26 -17.71
CA TYR A 11 9.97 -14.33 -17.65
C TYR A 11 9.90 -13.56 -16.33
N ILE A 12 10.48 -14.09 -15.25
CA ILE A 12 10.61 -13.38 -13.97
C ILE A 12 11.81 -12.42 -14.01
N ALA A 13 12.90 -12.81 -14.67
CA ALA A 13 14.11 -12.00 -14.74
C ALA A 13 13.91 -10.69 -15.51
N ILE A 14 13.11 -10.68 -16.58
CA ILE A 14 12.84 -9.48 -17.41
C ILE A 14 12.28 -8.31 -16.58
N PRO A 15 11.14 -8.43 -15.87
CA PRO A 15 10.59 -7.32 -15.08
C PRO A 15 11.49 -6.92 -13.91
N ILE A 16 12.24 -7.87 -13.32
CA ILE A 16 13.21 -7.56 -12.26
C ILE A 16 14.34 -6.68 -12.81
N VAL A 17 14.94 -7.06 -13.95
CA VAL A 17 16.04 -6.31 -14.55
C VAL A 17 15.56 -4.94 -15.03
N LEU A 18 14.39 -4.85 -15.66
CA LEU A 18 13.79 -3.58 -16.05
C LEU A 18 13.54 -2.68 -14.83
N GLY A 19 12.93 -3.22 -13.77
CA GLY A 19 12.68 -2.48 -12.53
C GLY A 19 13.97 -1.96 -11.89
N LEU A 20 14.97 -2.83 -11.73
CA LEU A 20 16.28 -2.45 -11.19
C LEU A 20 17.00 -1.42 -12.06
N SER A 21 16.88 -1.51 -13.38
CA SER A 21 17.49 -0.55 -14.31
C SER A 21 16.85 0.83 -14.18
N VAL A 22 15.52 0.91 -14.08
CA VAL A 22 14.79 2.17 -13.87
C VAL A 22 15.13 2.77 -12.50
N ILE A 23 15.15 1.96 -11.44
CA ILE A 23 15.55 2.40 -10.10
C ILE A 23 16.99 2.93 -10.13
N GLY A 24 17.91 2.23 -10.77
CA GLY A 24 19.31 2.66 -10.90
C GLY A 24 19.45 3.97 -11.70
N TYR A 25 18.67 4.13 -12.77
CA TYR A 25 18.63 5.36 -13.56
C TYR A 25 18.10 6.56 -12.75
N LEU A 26 17.00 6.37 -12.02
CA LEU A 26 16.46 7.39 -11.10
C LEU A 26 17.48 7.74 -10.03
N PHE A 27 18.07 6.74 -9.38
CA PHE A 27 19.13 6.98 -8.41
C PHE A 27 20.26 7.81 -9.01
N TRP A 28 20.78 7.47 -10.19
CA TRP A 28 21.85 8.26 -10.81
C TRP A 28 21.41 9.70 -11.10
N LYS A 29 20.19 9.91 -11.58
CA LYS A 29 19.68 11.24 -11.91
C LYS A 29 19.42 12.10 -10.66
N GLU A 30 18.89 11.51 -9.60
CA GLU A 30 18.53 12.18 -8.35
C GLU A 30 19.63 12.09 -7.26
N PHE A 31 20.79 11.49 -7.55
CA PHE A 31 21.89 11.39 -6.60
C PHE A 31 22.57 12.74 -6.41
N ASP A 32 22.18 13.45 -5.35
CA ASP A 32 22.83 14.67 -4.90
C ASP A 32 23.64 14.40 -3.61
N PRO A 33 24.98 14.38 -3.69
CA PRO A 33 25.85 14.17 -2.53
C PRO A 33 25.67 15.22 -1.43
N SER A 34 25.20 16.42 -1.77
CA SER A 34 24.99 17.51 -0.81
C SER A 34 23.85 17.22 0.18
N LEU A 35 22.90 16.35 -0.17
CA LEU A 35 21.82 15.91 0.73
C LEU A 35 22.38 15.19 1.96
N PHE A 36 23.47 14.43 1.81
CA PHE A 36 24.10 13.71 2.91
C PHE A 36 24.86 14.64 3.87
N GLU A 37 25.36 15.77 3.39
CA GLU A 37 26.01 16.78 4.25
C GLU A 37 25.00 17.55 5.11
N THR A 38 23.77 17.70 4.62
CA THR A 38 22.67 18.33 5.39
C THR A 38 22.01 17.38 6.40
N LEU A 39 22.13 16.06 6.21
CA LEU A 39 21.64 15.04 7.14
C LEU A 39 22.52 14.99 8.39
N ARG A 40 22.22 15.86 9.38
CA ARG A 40 22.80 15.77 10.72
C ARG A 40 22.03 14.74 11.54
N PRO A 41 22.59 13.55 11.84
CA PRO A 41 21.92 12.54 12.65
C PRO A 41 21.68 13.10 14.06
N THR A 42 20.46 13.58 14.27
CA THR A 42 20.02 14.22 15.51
C THR A 42 19.15 13.25 16.29
N ALA A 43 19.14 13.32 17.62
CA ALA A 43 18.25 12.49 18.44
C ALA A 43 16.78 12.60 18.00
N ARG A 44 16.34 13.79 17.55
CA ARG A 44 15.00 14.05 17.00
C ARG A 44 14.69 13.28 15.70
N MET A 45 15.69 13.04 14.85
CA MET A 45 15.54 12.23 13.64
C MET A 45 15.28 10.77 14.02
N TRP A 46 16.08 10.23 14.94
CA TRP A 46 15.91 8.86 15.41
C TRP A 46 14.59 8.63 16.15
N THR A 47 14.16 9.58 16.99
CA THR A 47 12.83 9.47 17.64
C THR A 47 11.70 9.56 16.63
N GLY A 48 11.82 10.41 15.60
CA GLY A 48 10.87 10.48 14.49
C GLY A 48 10.77 9.17 13.71
N ILE A 49 11.91 8.56 13.37
CA ILE A 49 11.96 7.26 12.68
C ILE A 49 11.32 6.17 13.55
N LEU A 50 11.68 6.10 14.83
CA LEU A 50 11.11 5.10 15.75
C LEU A 50 9.59 5.27 15.87
N LEU A 51 9.12 6.51 15.98
CA LEU A 51 7.69 6.82 16.02
C LEU A 51 6.98 6.45 14.72
N ALA A 52 7.59 6.70 13.55
CA ALA A 52 7.05 6.29 12.27
C ALA A 52 6.93 4.76 12.15
N VAL A 53 7.96 4.02 12.57
CA VAL A 53 7.94 2.55 12.62
C VAL A 53 6.84 2.06 13.56
N PHE A 54 6.69 2.69 14.73
CA PHE A 54 5.62 2.35 15.67
C PHE A 54 4.23 2.54 15.05
N PHE A 55 3.96 3.69 14.42
CA PHE A 55 2.69 3.92 13.73
C PHE A 55 2.45 2.94 12.58
N MET A 56 3.50 2.61 11.82
CA MET A 56 3.41 1.61 10.75
C MET A 56 3.04 0.22 11.31
N LEU A 57 3.61 -0.19 12.45
CA LEU A 57 3.23 -1.44 13.11
C LEU A 57 1.77 -1.41 13.61
N CYS A 58 1.35 -0.30 14.22
CA CYS A 58 -0.03 -0.13 14.67
C CYS A 58 -1.03 -0.17 13.50
N GLN A 59 -0.70 0.47 12.38
CA GLN A 59 -1.51 0.44 11.16
C GLN A 59 -1.65 -1.00 10.64
N ASN A 60 -0.53 -1.72 10.47
CA ASN A 60 -0.55 -3.10 10.01
C ASN A 60 -1.34 -4.03 10.93
N PHE A 61 -1.25 -3.80 12.24
CA PHE A 61 -2.04 -4.54 13.22
C PHE A 61 -3.53 -4.21 13.08
N ALA A 62 -3.91 -2.94 12.96
CA ALA A 62 -5.30 -2.51 12.79
C ALA A 62 -5.92 -3.06 11.49
N LEU A 63 -5.18 -3.05 10.38
CA LEU A 63 -5.62 -3.65 9.13
C LEU A 63 -5.82 -5.16 9.26
N THR A 64 -4.90 -5.85 9.94
CA THR A 64 -5.04 -7.28 10.24
C THR A 64 -6.27 -7.56 11.12
N GLN A 65 -6.56 -6.69 12.10
CA GLN A 65 -7.79 -6.78 12.92
C GLN A 65 -9.05 -6.69 12.07
N ARG A 66 -9.15 -5.63 11.26
CA ARG A 66 -10.28 -5.41 10.36
C ARG A 66 -10.50 -6.61 9.45
N PHE A 67 -9.41 -7.08 8.83
CA PHE A 67 -9.45 -8.22 7.93
C PHE A 67 -9.94 -9.49 8.63
N LYS A 68 -9.49 -9.72 9.87
CA LYS A 68 -9.92 -10.86 10.67
C LYS A 68 -11.40 -10.77 11.06
N VAL A 69 -11.90 -9.57 11.38
CA VAL A 69 -13.32 -9.34 11.65
C VAL A 69 -14.16 -9.64 10.40
N LEU A 70 -13.69 -9.24 9.21
CA LEU A 70 -14.38 -9.52 7.95
C LEU A 70 -14.41 -11.01 7.59
N VAL A 71 -13.32 -11.75 7.82
CA VAL A 71 -13.24 -13.18 7.52
C VAL A 71 -13.89 -14.05 8.61
N GLY A 72 -14.00 -13.53 9.83
CA GLY A 72 -14.49 -14.26 11.00
C GLY A 72 -13.54 -15.36 11.48
N HIS A 73 -14.10 -16.44 12.05
CA HIS A 73 -13.33 -17.55 12.64
C HIS A 73 -12.69 -18.51 11.62
N LYS A 74 -12.77 -18.25 10.32
CA LYS A 74 -12.27 -19.16 9.27
C LYS A 74 -10.76 -19.10 9.08
N LEU A 75 -10.10 -18.02 9.52
CA LEU A 75 -8.68 -17.77 9.32
C LEU A 75 -7.94 -17.55 10.66
N SER A 76 -6.82 -18.24 10.84
CA SER A 76 -5.98 -18.02 12.02
C SER A 76 -5.34 -16.62 11.99
N TRP A 77 -4.92 -16.11 13.15
CA TRP A 77 -4.29 -14.80 13.26
C TRP A 77 -3.02 -14.66 12.41
N LYS A 78 -2.20 -15.72 12.36
CA LYS A 78 -0.97 -15.74 11.59
C LYS A 78 -1.22 -15.67 10.08
N GLN A 79 -2.26 -16.35 9.61
CA GLN A 79 -2.62 -16.35 8.20
C GLN A 79 -3.25 -15.01 7.78
N ALA A 80 -4.11 -14.41 8.60
CA ALA A 80 -4.64 -13.06 8.35
C ALA A 80 -3.51 -12.02 8.24
N PHE A 81 -2.52 -12.11 9.13
CA PHE A 81 -1.33 -11.25 9.06
C PHE A 81 -0.50 -11.50 7.79
N ARG A 82 -0.33 -12.76 7.37
CA ARG A 82 0.39 -13.11 6.15
C ARG A 82 -0.28 -12.54 4.90
N VAL A 83 -1.61 -12.65 4.81
CA VAL A 83 -2.39 -12.05 3.71
C VAL A 83 -2.27 -10.52 3.73
N ASN A 84 -2.35 -9.89 4.91
CA ASN A 84 -2.15 -8.45 5.05
C ASN A 84 -0.78 -8.00 4.54
N MET A 85 0.30 -8.68 4.95
CA MET A 85 1.66 -8.36 4.50
C MET A 85 1.84 -8.55 2.99
N LEU A 86 1.26 -9.61 2.40
CA LEU A 86 1.28 -9.81 0.94
C LEU A 86 0.52 -8.70 0.22
N CYS A 87 -0.61 -8.26 0.78
CA CYS A 87 -1.39 -7.15 0.25
C CYS A 87 -0.60 -5.84 0.28
N GLU A 88 -0.01 -5.47 1.42
CA GLU A 88 0.80 -4.25 1.56
C GLU A 88 2.02 -4.27 0.65
N PHE A 89 2.71 -5.42 0.56
CA PHE A 89 3.83 -5.58 -0.37
C PHE A 89 3.39 -5.38 -1.83
N THR A 90 2.27 -5.99 -2.22
CA THR A 90 1.71 -5.84 -3.56
C THR A 90 1.35 -4.38 -3.83
N SER A 91 0.67 -3.71 -2.90
CA SER A 91 0.32 -2.30 -3.02
C SER A 91 1.53 -1.38 -3.17
N ALA A 92 2.66 -1.72 -2.53
CA ALA A 92 3.91 -0.97 -2.67
C ALA A 92 4.64 -1.29 -3.99
N ALA A 93 4.48 -2.50 -4.52
CA ALA A 93 5.19 -2.97 -5.71
C ALA A 93 4.43 -2.69 -7.02
N THR A 94 3.10 -2.61 -7.00
CA THR A 94 2.26 -2.43 -8.20
C THR A 94 1.80 -0.97 -8.36
N PRO A 95 1.53 -0.51 -9.60
CA PRO A 95 0.92 0.80 -9.83
C PRO A 95 -0.44 0.88 -9.13
N SER A 96 -0.87 2.09 -8.74
CA SER A 96 -2.12 2.31 -8.00
C SER A 96 -3.37 1.70 -8.64
N ALA A 97 -3.36 1.48 -9.97
CA ALA A 97 -4.46 0.84 -10.71
C ALA A 97 -4.63 -0.67 -10.45
N VAL A 98 -3.58 -1.37 -9.98
CA VAL A 98 -3.58 -2.83 -9.75
C VAL A 98 -3.10 -3.15 -8.33
N GLY A 99 -3.44 -2.28 -7.37
CA GLY A 99 -2.97 -2.36 -5.97
C GLY A 99 -3.29 -3.69 -5.27
N GLY A 100 -2.75 -3.87 -4.06
CA GLY A 100 -2.83 -5.11 -3.29
C GLY A 100 -4.25 -5.62 -3.04
N SER A 101 -5.23 -4.72 -2.94
CA SER A 101 -6.64 -5.08 -2.70
C SER A 101 -7.26 -5.93 -3.81
N SER A 102 -6.77 -5.82 -5.05
CA SER A 102 -7.26 -6.59 -6.20
C SER A 102 -6.86 -8.08 -6.15
N LEU A 103 -5.78 -8.41 -5.44
CA LEU A 103 -5.26 -9.78 -5.31
C LEU A 103 -5.68 -10.47 -4.00
N ILE A 104 -6.42 -9.78 -3.12
CA ILE A 104 -6.90 -10.33 -1.84
C ILE A 104 -7.67 -11.64 -2.03
N ALA A 105 -8.55 -11.73 -3.03
CA ALA A 105 -9.32 -12.94 -3.30
C ALA A 105 -8.41 -14.14 -3.63
N VAL A 106 -7.31 -13.91 -4.35
CA VAL A 106 -6.32 -14.94 -4.69
C VAL A 106 -5.54 -15.36 -3.44
N TYR A 107 -5.13 -14.40 -2.61
CA TYR A 107 -4.41 -14.68 -1.36
C TYR A 107 -5.28 -15.46 -0.37
N LEU A 108 -6.57 -15.11 -0.24
CA LEU A 108 -7.53 -15.85 0.59
C LEU A 108 -7.77 -17.27 0.08
N HIS A 109 -7.84 -17.44 -1.24
CA HIS A 109 -7.97 -18.78 -1.84
C HIS A 109 -6.74 -19.66 -1.53
N GLN A 110 -5.53 -19.08 -1.54
CA GLN A 110 -4.31 -19.79 -1.14
C GLN A 110 -4.26 -20.17 0.35
N GLU A 111 -4.98 -19.45 1.22
CA GLU A 111 -5.11 -19.79 2.65
C GLU A 111 -6.21 -20.83 2.95
N GLY A 112 -6.93 -21.31 1.93
CA GLY A 112 -7.92 -22.39 2.05
C GLY A 112 -9.39 -21.94 2.08
N LEU A 113 -9.70 -20.67 1.77
CA LEU A 113 -11.08 -20.25 1.54
C LEU A 113 -11.55 -20.61 0.13
N SER A 114 -12.85 -20.84 -0.05
CA SER A 114 -13.39 -20.98 -1.39
C SER A 114 -13.25 -19.68 -2.19
N GLY A 115 -13.08 -19.77 -3.51
CA GLY A 115 -12.87 -18.59 -4.35
C GLY A 115 -14.02 -17.57 -4.29
N GLY A 116 -15.27 -18.05 -4.14
CA GLY A 116 -16.44 -17.20 -3.96
C GLY A 116 -16.44 -16.44 -2.62
N GLU A 117 -16.05 -17.10 -1.53
CA GLU A 117 -15.93 -16.46 -0.21
C GLU A 117 -14.80 -15.42 -0.20
N GLY A 118 -13.64 -15.76 -0.76
CA GLY A 118 -12.52 -14.82 -0.86
C GLY A 118 -12.87 -13.56 -1.66
N THR A 119 -13.62 -13.73 -2.75
CA THR A 119 -14.11 -12.62 -3.57
C THR A 119 -15.15 -11.76 -2.84
N SER A 120 -16.07 -12.41 -2.11
CA SER A 120 -17.10 -11.69 -1.34
C SER A 120 -16.49 -10.85 -0.23
N ILE A 121 -15.49 -11.39 0.47
CA ILE A 121 -14.72 -10.68 1.51
C ILE A 121 -13.92 -9.53 0.89
N MET A 122 -13.28 -9.74 -0.26
CA MET A 122 -12.57 -8.67 -0.98
C MET A 122 -13.51 -7.52 -1.34
N ILE A 123 -14.69 -7.80 -1.91
CA ILE A 123 -15.68 -6.77 -2.28
C ILE A 123 -16.18 -6.03 -1.04
N ALA A 124 -16.49 -6.75 0.05
CA ALA A 124 -16.91 -6.12 1.31
C ALA A 124 -15.80 -5.22 1.87
N ASN A 125 -14.54 -5.63 1.78
CA ASN A 125 -13.39 -4.86 2.24
C ASN A 125 -13.20 -3.57 1.44
N LEU A 126 -13.28 -3.65 0.11
CA LEU A 126 -13.21 -2.50 -0.79
C LEU A 126 -14.35 -1.53 -0.56
N PHE A 127 -15.57 -2.04 -0.40
CA PHE A 127 -16.74 -1.20 -0.12
C PHE A 127 -16.58 -0.41 1.18
N LEU A 128 -16.09 -1.06 2.24
CA LEU A 128 -15.84 -0.38 3.52
C LEU A 128 -14.73 0.66 3.43
N ASP A 129 -13.69 0.42 2.61
CA ASP A 129 -12.61 1.39 2.38
C ASP A 129 -13.11 2.63 1.65
N GLU A 130 -13.87 2.46 0.57
CA GLU A 130 -14.45 3.58 -0.18
C GLU A 130 -15.49 4.35 0.64
N LEU A 131 -16.30 3.63 1.44
CA LEU A 131 -17.25 4.26 2.36
C LEU A 131 -16.52 5.08 3.43
N PHE A 132 -15.48 4.51 4.04
CA PHE A 132 -14.67 5.20 5.03
C PHE A 132 -13.98 6.42 4.43
N LEU A 133 -13.38 6.30 3.25
CA LEU A 133 -12.73 7.40 2.54
C LEU A 133 -13.72 8.51 2.21
N SER A 134 -14.88 8.15 1.65
CA SER A 134 -15.95 9.11 1.34
C SER A 134 -16.42 9.87 2.59
N LEU A 135 -16.66 9.17 3.71
CA LEU A 135 -17.09 9.80 4.96
C LEU A 135 -15.99 10.65 5.58
N ALA A 136 -14.74 10.16 5.57
CA ALA A 136 -13.59 10.90 6.06
C ALA A 136 -13.38 12.18 5.26
N CYS A 137 -13.50 12.15 3.93
CA CYS A 137 -13.42 13.33 3.08
C CYS A 137 -14.49 14.36 3.44
N ILE A 138 -15.75 13.95 3.61
CA ILE A 138 -16.84 14.86 4.03
C ILE A 138 -16.51 15.48 5.39
N LEU A 139 -16.07 14.66 6.34
CA LEU A 139 -15.75 15.11 7.69
C LEU A 139 -14.57 16.10 7.71
N VAL A 140 -13.54 15.86 6.90
CA VAL A 140 -12.41 16.78 6.73
C VAL A 140 -12.87 18.10 6.11
N LEU A 141 -13.72 18.07 5.08
CA LEU A 141 -14.26 19.28 4.46
C LEU A 141 -15.14 20.11 5.41
N LEU A 142 -15.83 19.47 6.35
CA LEU A 142 -16.65 20.16 7.35
C LEU A 142 -15.82 20.75 8.51
N LEU A 143 -14.77 20.04 8.94
CA LEU A 143 -13.96 20.44 10.10
C LEU A 143 -12.82 21.39 9.75
N VAL A 144 -12.27 21.30 8.54
CA VAL A 144 -11.11 22.10 8.14
C VAL A 144 -11.57 23.28 7.28
N PRO A 145 -11.24 24.53 7.65
CA PRO A 145 -11.59 25.70 6.87
C PRO A 145 -11.10 25.59 5.42
N THR A 146 -11.98 25.90 4.47
CA THR A 146 -11.68 25.85 3.03
C THR A 146 -10.51 26.74 2.64
N GLY A 147 -10.22 27.82 3.38
CA GLY A 147 -9.06 28.67 3.15
C GLY A 147 -7.70 28.02 3.43
N ILE A 148 -7.66 26.93 4.23
CA ILE A 148 -6.46 26.13 4.46
C ILE A 148 -6.38 24.97 3.46
N LEU A 149 -7.51 24.35 3.12
CA LEU A 149 -7.58 23.24 2.17
C LEU A 149 -7.40 23.69 0.70
N PHE A 150 -7.94 24.84 0.35
CA PHE A 150 -7.90 25.45 -0.97
C PHE A 150 -7.36 26.87 -0.85
N PRO A 151 -6.04 27.05 -0.62
CA PRO A 151 -5.45 28.38 -0.61
C PRO A 151 -5.74 29.06 -1.95
N VAL A 152 -6.47 30.18 -1.90
CA VAL A 152 -7.03 30.94 -3.04
C VAL A 152 -5.95 31.51 -4.00
N SER A 153 -4.67 31.23 -3.76
CA SER A 153 -3.54 31.77 -4.51
C SER A 153 -3.10 30.92 -5.72
N VAL A 154 -3.95 30.05 -6.25
CA VAL A 154 -3.73 29.48 -7.59
C VAL A 154 -4.61 30.25 -8.57
N PRO A 155 -4.06 31.18 -9.36
CA PRO A 155 -4.80 31.78 -10.46
C PRO A 155 -5.29 30.66 -11.38
N LEU A 156 -6.60 30.62 -11.64
CA LEU A 156 -7.22 29.68 -12.59
C LEU A 156 -6.75 29.85 -14.05
N ASP A 157 -5.84 30.81 -14.29
CA ASP A 157 -5.33 31.16 -15.61
C ASP A 157 -3.98 30.47 -15.95
N ALA A 158 -3.38 29.69 -15.05
CA ALA A 158 -2.07 29.05 -15.28
C ALA A 158 -2.16 27.68 -15.99
N GLY A 159 -3.20 27.44 -16.81
CA GLY A 159 -3.48 26.14 -17.41
C GLY A 159 -3.95 26.11 -18.87
N PHE A 160 -3.92 27.25 -19.61
CA PHE A 160 -4.20 27.28 -21.05
C PHE A 160 -3.42 28.39 -21.79
N GLN A 161 -2.08 28.32 -21.75
CA GLN A 161 -1.20 28.84 -22.82
C GLN A 161 -0.06 27.86 -23.08
#